data_AF-A0A948H1H8-F1
#
_entry.id   AF-A0A948H1H8-F1
#
_cell.length_a   1.000
_cell.length_b   1.000
_cell.length_c   1.000
_cell.angle_alpha   90.00
_cell.angle_beta   90.00
_cell.angle_gamma   90.00
#
_symmetry.space_group_name_H-M   'P 1'
#
loop_
_entity.id
_entity.type
_entity.pdbx_description
1 polymer ?
#
loop_
_entity_poly.entity_id
_entity_poly.type
_entity_poly.pdbx_seq_one_letter_code
_entity_poly.pdbx_strand_id
1 'polypeptide(L)'
;MVKVKSLKGGSQGKGESSPDFIKFLGTAGARFVMIKQLRASAGLWISCQGTNVIIDPGPGSIVHCAKSRPKLDPSKLDAVILTHRHLDHCGDVNVMIEAMTEGGFKKRGLVFCPQDALEGDPVIFKYLRNFPKEIIVLKKNKK
;
A
#
# COMPACT_ATOMS: atom_id res chain seq x y z
N MET A 1 21.46 2.38 -7.56
CA MET A 1 20.39 3.28 -8.07
C MET A 1 19.23 2.42 -8.57
N VAL A 2 18.12 2.34 -7.83
CA VAL A 2 16.93 1.58 -8.30
C VAL A 2 16.26 2.42 -9.38
N LYS A 3 16.29 1.96 -10.64
CA LYS A 3 15.50 2.55 -11.71
C LYS A 3 14.03 2.20 -11.46
N VAL A 4 13.31 3.06 -10.75
CA VAL A 4 11.85 2.98 -10.66
C VAL A 4 11.32 3.35 -12.05
N LYS A 5 10.65 2.42 -12.73
CA LYS A 5 9.89 2.77 -13.94
C LYS A 5 8.85 3.81 -13.52
N SER A 6 8.91 4.99 -14.13
CA SER A 6 7.89 6.03 -13.98
C SER A 6 6.52 5.40 -14.22
N LEU A 7 5.63 5.56 -13.23
CA LEU A 7 4.19 5.37 -13.42
C LEU A 7 3.79 6.36 -14.52
N LYS A 8 3.58 5.88 -15.75
CA LYS A 8 3.13 6.75 -16.84
C LYS A 8 1.76 7.32 -16.46
N GLY A 9 1.73 8.63 -16.18
CA GLY A 9 0.49 9.37 -16.03
C GLY A 9 -0.32 9.28 -17.31
N GLY A 10 -1.50 8.69 -17.23
CA GLY A 10 -2.48 8.74 -18.31
C GLY A 10 -2.97 10.18 -18.46
N SER A 11 -2.81 10.74 -19.66
CA SER A 11 -3.39 12.02 -20.02
C SER A 11 -4.92 11.92 -20.04
N GLN A 12 -5.62 12.52 -19.09
CA GLN A 12 -7.04 12.86 -19.24
C GLN A 12 -7.38 14.16 -18.51
N GLY A 13 -7.94 15.11 -19.26
CA GLY A 13 -8.92 16.11 -18.82
C GLY A 13 -8.49 17.16 -17.80
N LYS A 14 -8.67 18.45 -18.16
CA LYS A 14 -8.74 19.55 -17.18
C LYS A 14 -9.99 19.39 -16.30
N GLY A 15 -9.95 18.46 -15.34
CA GLY A 15 -10.76 18.47 -14.13
C GLY A 15 -9.84 18.79 -12.96
N GLU A 16 -10.31 19.52 -11.94
CA GLU A 16 -9.51 19.87 -10.76
C GLU A 16 -8.74 18.63 -10.25
N SER A 17 -7.41 18.69 -10.33
CA SER A 17 -6.56 17.63 -9.81
C SER A 17 -6.81 17.53 -8.31
N SER A 18 -7.15 16.32 -7.82
CA SER A 18 -7.25 16.07 -6.39
C SER A 18 -5.99 16.58 -5.68
N PRO A 19 -6.12 17.28 -4.53
CA PRO A 19 -4.98 17.92 -3.90
C PRO A 19 -3.89 16.91 -3.56
N ASP A 20 -2.64 17.34 -3.67
CA ASP A 20 -1.50 16.58 -3.21
C ASP A 20 -1.48 16.57 -1.67
N PHE A 21 -1.39 15.40 -1.06
CA PHE A 21 -1.34 15.28 0.39
C PHE A 21 -0.63 14.02 0.86
N ILE A 22 -0.18 14.08 2.10
CA ILE A 22 0.30 12.93 2.87
C ILE A 22 -0.62 12.80 4.08
N LYS A 23 -1.16 11.59 4.30
CA LYS A 23 -2.02 11.29 5.45
C LYS A 23 -1.46 10.12 6.23
N PHE A 24 -1.09 10.37 7.48
CA PHE A 24 -0.71 9.35 8.43
C PHE A 24 -1.97 8.66 8.95
N LEU A 25 -2.21 7.42 8.50
CA LEU A 25 -3.29 6.59 9.00
C LEU A 25 -2.88 5.87 10.28
N GLY A 26 -1.59 5.54 10.37
CA GLY A 26 -0.92 5.04 11.54
C GLY A 26 0.50 5.56 11.67
N THR A 27 0.98 5.57 12.90
CA THR A 27 2.34 5.98 13.27
C THR A 27 2.92 5.10 14.37
N ALA A 28 2.26 3.98 14.67
CA ALA A 28 2.81 2.96 15.53
C ALA A 28 3.99 2.27 14.85
N GLY A 29 4.93 1.84 15.67
CA GLY A 29 5.92 0.84 15.34
C GLY A 29 6.20 0.02 16.59
N ALA A 30 6.82 -1.13 16.42
CA ALA A 30 7.10 -2.11 17.46
C ALA A 30 5.87 -2.87 17.97
N ARG A 31 6.13 -4.14 18.33
CA ARG A 31 5.10 -5.14 18.66
C ARG A 31 4.12 -4.68 19.72
N PHE A 32 4.61 -4.09 20.81
CA PHE A 32 3.75 -3.74 21.96
C PHE A 32 2.87 -2.52 21.72
N VAL A 33 3.34 -1.54 20.94
CA VAL A 33 2.55 -0.36 20.57
C VAL A 33 1.42 -0.80 19.64
N MET A 34 1.73 -1.69 18.68
CA MET A 34 0.77 -2.28 17.75
C MET A 34 -0.27 -3.14 18.48
N ILE A 35 0.11 -4.15 19.26
CA ILE A 35 -0.90 -5.06 19.86
C ILE A 35 -1.80 -4.37 20.88
N LYS A 36 -1.28 -3.34 21.59
CA LYS A 36 -2.08 -2.54 22.52
C LYS A 36 -2.83 -1.40 21.82
N GLN A 37 -2.59 -1.20 20.52
CA GLN A 37 -3.11 -0.09 19.73
C GLN A 37 -2.93 1.28 20.42
N LEU A 38 -1.78 1.50 21.08
CA LEU A 38 -1.45 2.79 21.71
C LEU A 38 -1.34 3.92 20.66
N ARG A 39 -0.96 3.53 19.44
CA ARG A 39 -1.08 4.31 18.20
C ARG A 39 -1.58 3.36 17.13
N ALA A 40 -2.27 3.88 16.11
CA ALA A 40 -2.65 3.08 14.97
C ALA A 40 -1.41 2.67 14.15
N SER A 41 -1.43 1.47 13.58
CA SER A 41 -0.41 0.89 12.69
C SER A 41 -0.82 0.89 11.21
N ALA A 42 -1.82 1.71 10.86
CA ALA A 42 -2.48 1.73 9.55
C ALA A 42 -1.66 2.31 8.37
N GLY A 43 -0.38 2.62 8.58
CA GLY A 43 0.52 3.10 7.53
C GLY A 43 0.31 4.55 7.07
N LEU A 44 0.80 4.85 5.88
CA LEU A 44 0.83 6.18 5.26
C LEU A 44 0.13 6.16 3.90
N TRP A 45 -0.80 7.10 3.67
CA TRP A 45 -1.37 7.35 2.36
C TRP A 45 -0.72 8.59 1.72
N ILE A 46 -0.32 8.49 0.47
CA ILE A 46 0.21 9.59 -0.33
C ILE A 46 -0.67 9.76 -1.57
N SER A 47 -1.17 10.97 -1.78
CA SER A 47 -1.79 11.41 -3.01
C SER A 47 -0.87 12.45 -3.65
N CYS A 48 -0.39 12.21 -4.86
CA CYS A 48 0.42 13.17 -5.59
C CYS A 48 0.15 13.08 -7.09
N GLN A 49 -0.19 14.19 -7.73
CA GLN A 49 -0.50 14.27 -9.17
C GLN A 49 -1.53 13.22 -9.60
N GLY A 50 -2.56 13.01 -8.76
CA GLY A 50 -3.61 12.02 -8.99
C GLY A 50 -3.21 10.56 -8.75
N THR A 51 -1.96 10.28 -8.35
CA THR A 51 -1.49 8.93 -7.99
C THR A 51 -1.68 8.68 -6.51
N ASN A 52 -2.35 7.59 -6.15
CA ASN A 52 -2.59 7.19 -4.77
C ASN A 52 -1.73 5.97 -4.38
N VAL A 53 -0.98 6.10 -3.29
CA VAL A 53 -0.10 5.05 -2.78
C VAL A 53 -0.33 4.87 -1.29
N ILE A 54 -0.40 3.61 -0.84
CA ILE A 54 -0.31 3.28 0.58
C ILE A 54 1.03 2.61 0.88
N ILE A 55 1.66 3.04 1.97
CA ILE A 55 2.94 2.50 2.47
C ILE A 55 2.68 1.84 3.82
N ASP A 56 3.14 0.59 3.95
CA ASP A 56 3.09 -0.22 5.16
C ASP A 56 1.70 -0.30 5.80
N PRO A 57 0.72 -0.88 5.09
CA PRO A 57 -0.61 -1.12 5.64
C PRO A 57 -0.57 -2.19 6.74
N GLY A 58 -0.25 -1.77 7.97
CA GLY A 58 -0.35 -2.60 9.16
C GLY A 58 -1.79 -2.79 9.65
N PRO A 59 -1.99 -3.45 10.82
CA PRO A 59 -3.30 -3.82 11.31
C PRO A 59 -4.25 -2.62 11.40
N GLY A 60 -5.44 -2.77 10.81
CA GLY A 60 -6.53 -1.79 10.85
C GLY A 60 -6.48 -0.73 9.74
N SER A 61 -5.55 -0.80 8.80
CA SER A 61 -5.45 0.11 7.65
C SER A 61 -6.78 0.31 6.92
N ILE A 62 -7.53 -0.77 6.64
CA ILE A 62 -8.80 -0.67 5.92
C ILE A 62 -9.84 0.15 6.70
N VAL A 63 -9.89 -0.05 8.02
CA VAL A 63 -10.79 0.65 8.93
C VAL A 63 -10.39 2.12 9.04
N HIS A 64 -9.10 2.41 9.12
CA HIS A 64 -8.59 3.78 9.18
C HIS A 64 -8.80 4.55 7.87
N CYS A 65 -8.75 3.89 6.72
CA CYS A 65 -9.15 4.50 5.44
C CYS A 65 -10.63 4.95 5.49
N ALA A 66 -11.53 4.06 5.92
CA ALA A 66 -12.97 4.36 6.03
C ALA A 66 -13.30 5.44 7.09
N LYS A 67 -12.53 5.50 8.17
CA LYS A 67 -12.69 6.49 9.26
C LYS A 67 -12.04 7.84 8.95
N SER A 68 -11.11 7.91 8.00
CA SER A 68 -10.41 9.16 7.68
C SER A 68 -11.35 10.26 7.19
N ARG A 69 -10.90 11.52 7.30
CA ARG A 69 -11.59 12.71 6.78
C ARG A 69 -10.63 13.51 5.89
N PRO A 70 -10.96 13.75 4.60
CA PRO A 70 -11.98 13.01 3.83
C PRO A 70 -11.69 11.50 3.84
N LYS A 71 -12.73 10.69 3.57
CA LYS A 71 -12.60 9.23 3.47
C LYS A 71 -11.61 8.87 2.36
N LEU A 72 -10.78 7.88 2.60
CA LEU A 72 -9.91 7.30 1.60
C LEU A 72 -10.55 6.02 1.07
N ASP A 73 -10.53 5.86 -0.24
CA ASP A 73 -11.12 4.73 -0.95
C ASP A 73 -9.98 3.85 -1.49
N PRO A 74 -9.71 2.68 -0.86
CA PRO A 74 -8.69 1.74 -1.29
C PRO A 74 -8.82 1.27 -2.75
N SER A 75 -10.00 1.31 -3.36
CA SER A 75 -10.18 0.95 -4.79
C SER A 75 -9.50 1.95 -5.74
N LYS A 76 -9.19 3.15 -5.24
CA LYS A 76 -8.47 4.20 -5.97
C LYS A 76 -6.95 4.09 -5.85
N LEU A 77 -6.42 3.10 -5.13
CA LEU A 77 -4.99 2.88 -5.05
C LEU A 77 -4.38 2.55 -6.42
N ASP A 78 -3.23 3.13 -6.66
CA ASP A 78 -2.38 2.83 -7.82
C ASP A 78 -1.18 1.98 -7.41
N ALA A 79 -0.77 2.06 -6.14
CA ALA A 79 0.25 1.17 -5.60
C ALA A 79 0.11 0.88 -4.10
N VAL A 80 0.59 -0.29 -3.71
CA VAL A 80 0.90 -0.68 -2.33
C VAL A 80 2.40 -0.84 -2.21
N ILE A 81 3.02 -0.24 -1.20
CA ILE A 81 4.43 -0.42 -0.86
C ILE A 81 4.52 -1.09 0.51
N LEU A 82 5.19 -2.22 0.57
CA LEU A 82 5.56 -2.89 1.80
C LEU A 82 7.07 -2.81 1.98
N THR A 83 7.53 -2.17 3.05
CA THR A 83 8.95 -1.98 3.34
C THR A 83 9.60 -3.27 3.87
N HIS A 84 8.88 -4.01 4.72
CA HIS A 84 9.33 -5.28 5.31
C HIS A 84 8.16 -6.08 5.92
N ARG A 85 8.42 -7.34 6.29
CA ARG A 85 7.40 -8.34 6.69
C ARG A 85 6.95 -8.31 8.15
N HIS A 86 7.30 -7.30 8.96
CA HIS A 86 6.82 -7.28 10.35
C HIS A 86 5.32 -6.95 10.40
N LEU A 87 4.63 -7.56 11.37
CA LEU A 87 3.17 -7.54 11.44
C LEU A 87 2.62 -6.10 11.54
N ASP A 88 3.32 -5.19 12.21
CA ASP A 88 2.97 -3.78 12.33
C ASP A 88 2.99 -3.01 11.01
N HIS A 89 3.54 -3.59 9.94
CA HIS A 89 3.61 -3.00 8.60
C HIS A 89 2.78 -3.78 7.56
N CYS A 90 2.52 -5.07 7.79
CA CYS A 90 1.88 -5.94 6.78
C CYS A 90 0.51 -6.48 7.16
N GLY A 91 -0.01 -6.17 8.36
CA GLY A 91 -1.26 -6.76 8.87
C GLY A 91 -2.46 -6.67 7.93
N ASP A 92 -2.59 -5.57 7.18
CA ASP A 92 -3.69 -5.36 6.23
C ASP A 92 -3.22 -5.36 4.77
N VAL A 93 -1.98 -5.76 4.46
CA VAL A 93 -1.44 -5.70 3.09
C VAL A 93 -2.31 -6.47 2.08
N ASN A 94 -2.81 -7.63 2.48
CA ASN A 94 -3.62 -8.50 1.63
C ASN A 94 -4.98 -7.88 1.30
N VAL A 95 -5.69 -7.34 2.30
CA VAL A 95 -6.99 -6.66 2.06
C VAL A 95 -6.82 -5.38 1.24
N MET A 96 -5.70 -4.66 1.39
CA MET A 96 -5.44 -3.47 0.58
C MET A 96 -5.16 -3.83 -0.90
N ILE A 97 -4.43 -4.93 -1.16
CA ILE A 97 -4.25 -5.44 -2.53
C ILE A 97 -5.59 -5.88 -3.14
N GLU A 98 -6.41 -6.58 -2.36
CA GLU A 98 -7.71 -7.05 -2.82
C GLU A 98 -8.66 -5.87 -3.11
N ALA A 99 -8.69 -4.85 -2.25
CA ALA A 99 -9.50 -3.65 -2.48
C ALA A 99 -9.02 -2.84 -3.68
N MET A 100 -7.70 -2.65 -3.85
CA MET A 100 -7.09 -1.97 -5.01
C MET A 100 -7.46 -2.65 -6.34
N THR A 101 -7.65 -3.96 -6.33
CA THR A 101 -7.96 -4.78 -7.51
C THR A 101 -9.45 -5.10 -7.62
N GLU A 102 -10.27 -4.55 -6.73
CA GLU A 102 -11.70 -4.86 -6.58
C GLU A 102 -11.94 -6.38 -6.58
N GLY A 103 -11.37 -7.09 -5.61
CA GLY A 103 -11.52 -8.54 -5.50
C GLY A 103 -10.81 -9.32 -6.62
N GLY A 104 -9.86 -8.70 -7.32
CA GLY A 104 -9.19 -9.29 -8.48
C GLY A 104 -9.95 -9.14 -9.80
N PHE A 105 -11.14 -8.53 -9.81
CA PHE A 105 -11.89 -8.26 -11.05
C PHE A 105 -11.19 -7.22 -11.94
N LYS A 106 -10.36 -6.35 -11.36
CA LYS A 106 -9.56 -5.36 -12.09
C LYS A 106 -8.07 -5.67 -11.95
N LYS A 107 -7.44 -6.05 -13.06
CA LYS A 107 -6.00 -6.23 -13.19
C LYS A 107 -5.25 -4.89 -13.22
N ARG A 108 -5.22 -4.20 -12.09
CA ARG A 108 -4.63 -2.86 -11.91
C ARG A 108 -3.68 -2.78 -10.72
N GLY A 109 -3.00 -1.64 -10.59
CA GLY A 109 -2.16 -1.32 -9.44
C GLY A 109 -0.85 -2.12 -9.37
N LEU A 110 0.12 -1.56 -8.65
CA LEU A 110 1.43 -2.17 -8.43
C LEU A 110 1.62 -2.54 -6.96
N VAL A 111 2.36 -3.61 -6.70
CA VAL A 111 2.81 -3.95 -5.34
C VAL A 111 4.33 -3.93 -5.30
N PHE A 112 4.90 -3.07 -4.48
CA PHE A 112 6.34 -3.04 -4.22
C PHE A 112 6.63 -3.71 -2.89
N CYS A 113 7.50 -4.73 -2.86
CA CYS A 113 7.85 -5.43 -1.64
C CYS A 113 9.24 -6.05 -1.71
N PRO A 114 9.91 -6.35 -0.58
CA PRO A 114 11.12 -7.15 -0.58
C PRO A 114 10.82 -8.63 -0.90
N GLN A 115 11.84 -9.38 -1.32
CA GLN A 115 11.68 -10.79 -1.73
C GLN A 115 11.09 -11.67 -0.61
N ASP A 116 11.47 -11.42 0.63
CA ASP A 116 11.05 -12.17 1.82
C ASP A 116 9.58 -11.93 2.22
N ALA A 117 8.90 -10.98 1.57
CA ALA A 117 7.44 -10.85 1.66
C ALA A 117 6.70 -11.90 0.81
N LEU A 118 7.38 -12.47 -0.19
CA LEU A 118 6.83 -13.41 -1.17
C LEU A 118 7.29 -14.86 -0.97
N GLU A 119 8.37 -15.07 -0.23
CA GLU A 119 9.01 -16.38 -0.04
C GLU A 119 9.01 -16.83 1.42
N GLY A 120 9.36 -18.10 1.66
CA GLY A 120 9.39 -18.71 2.98
C GLY A 120 7.98 -18.81 3.59
N ASP A 121 7.76 -18.07 4.67
CA ASP A 121 6.46 -17.84 5.29
C ASP A 121 5.89 -16.48 4.79
N PRO A 122 5.26 -16.44 3.61
CA PRO A 122 4.97 -15.18 2.95
C PRO A 122 3.88 -14.39 3.66
N VAL A 123 4.09 -13.07 3.79
CA VAL A 123 3.06 -12.16 4.31
C VAL A 123 2.10 -11.68 3.23
N ILE A 124 2.47 -11.80 1.95
CA ILE A 124 1.55 -11.62 0.81
C ILE A 124 1.08 -13.00 0.33
N PHE A 125 -0.22 -13.24 0.47
CA PHE A 125 -0.83 -14.53 0.16
C PHE A 125 -0.65 -14.92 -1.30
N LYS A 126 -0.36 -16.21 -1.55
CA LYS A 126 -0.10 -16.75 -2.89
C LYS A 126 -1.26 -16.49 -3.86
N TYR A 127 -2.50 -16.62 -3.40
CA TYR A 127 -3.69 -16.45 -4.24
C TYR A 127 -3.86 -14.99 -4.73
N LEU A 128 -3.45 -14.00 -3.93
CA LEU A 128 -3.54 -12.58 -4.29
C LEU A 128 -2.50 -12.12 -5.31
N ARG A 129 -1.43 -12.90 -5.53
CA ARG A 129 -0.30 -12.45 -6.35
C ARG A 129 -0.66 -12.24 -7.82
N ASN A 130 -1.72 -12.91 -8.27
CA ASN A 130 -2.25 -12.76 -9.61
C ASN A 130 -3.31 -11.66 -9.73
N PHE A 131 -3.62 -10.90 -8.67
CA PHE A 131 -4.61 -9.82 -8.71
C PHE A 131 -4.02 -8.49 -9.20
N PRO A 132 -2.90 -7.97 -8.64
CA PRO A 132 -2.34 -6.70 -9.09
C PRO A 132 -1.79 -6.81 -10.51
N LYS A 133 -1.63 -5.66 -11.20
CA LYS A 133 -1.02 -5.62 -12.54
C LYS A 133 0.38 -6.22 -12.53
N GLU A 134 1.19 -5.87 -11.54
CA GLU A 134 2.56 -6.34 -11.39
C GLU A 134 3.00 -6.28 -9.92
N ILE A 135 3.83 -7.24 -9.51
CA ILE A 135 4.56 -7.20 -8.24
C ILE A 135 6.02 -6.90 -8.56
N ILE A 136 6.55 -5.82 -7.99
CA ILE A 136 7.90 -5.35 -8.20
C ILE A 136 8.73 -5.63 -6.94
N VAL A 137 9.71 -6.51 -7.07
CA VAL A 137 10.61 -6.83 -5.96
C VAL A 137 11.63 -5.71 -5.78
N LEU A 138 11.66 -5.13 -4.57
CA LEU A 138 12.63 -4.15 -4.15
C LEU A 138 13.95 -4.82 -3.76
N LYS A 139 15.06 -4.31 -4.30
CA LYS A 139 16.41 -4.77 -3.98
C LYS A 139 17.14 -3.72 -3.14
N LYS A 140 17.87 -4.16 -2.12
CA LYS A 140 18.80 -3.30 -1.38
C LYS A 140 19.80 -2.70 -2.36
N ASN A 141 20.00 -1.38 -2.31
CA ASN A 141 21.13 -0.77 -3.00
C ASN A 141 22.42 -1.36 -2.40
N LYS A 142 23.22 -2.02 -3.23
CA LYS A 142 24.64 -2.23 -2.92
C LYS A 142 25.29 -0.85 -3.02
N LYS A 143 25.86 -0.38 -1.90
CA LYS A 143 26.72 0.80 -1.90
C LYS A 143 28.00 0.49 -2.66
#